data_AF-A0A3E0MQJ4-F1
#
_entry.id   AF-A0A3E0MQJ4-F1
#
_cell.length_a   1.000
_cell.length_b   1.000
_cell.length_c   1.000
_cell.angle_alpha   90.00
_cell.angle_beta   90.00
_cell.angle_gamma   90.00
#
_symmetry.space_group_name_H-M   'P 1'
#
loop_
_entity.id
_entity.type
_entity.pdbx_description
1 polymer ?
#
loop_
_entity_poly.entity_id
_entity_poly.type
_entity_poly.pdbx_seq_one_letter_code
_entity_poly.pdbx_strand_id
1 'polypeptide(L)'
;MSIYTFYPIVERLLLIVLAIQLIRHTLKSKNPFIPDFEIQLFATVCILNHIGFLLFEANDFTFLFYHTTAPIALILGIIRYTNLKPPITIALVSASSFLLILIENYYIIIGLYYIALYLTIRKSLRLLEKRNSELQKSPLYVALSLDLLASMIILVLRNTEYNWDQSNLLNYMYIASLIIFTTTLILLNVKFRRFFTD
;
A
#
# COMPACT_ATOMS: atom_id res chain seq x y z
N MET A 1 -6.80 -13.78 23.99
CA MET A 1 -5.82 -13.16 23.08
C MET A 1 -6.24 -11.72 22.86
N SER A 2 -5.37 -10.74 23.09
CA SER A 2 -5.73 -9.31 22.97
C SER A 2 -5.78 -8.88 21.49
N ILE A 3 -6.54 -7.84 21.17
CA ILE A 3 -6.59 -7.25 19.81
C ILE A 3 -5.17 -6.92 19.31
N TYR A 4 -4.32 -6.39 20.20
CA TYR A 4 -2.91 -6.07 19.96
C TYR A 4 -2.02 -7.25 19.59
N THR A 5 -2.44 -8.49 19.89
CA THR A 5 -1.69 -9.70 19.54
C THR A 5 -2.32 -10.45 18.37
N PHE A 6 -3.64 -10.37 18.23
CA PHE A 6 -4.39 -11.08 17.19
C PHE A 6 -4.15 -10.49 15.79
N TYR A 7 -4.33 -9.19 15.63
CA TYR A 7 -4.21 -8.52 14.33
C TYR A 7 -2.82 -8.70 13.69
N PRO A 8 -1.70 -8.47 14.40
CA PRO A 8 -0.38 -8.65 13.80
C PRO A 8 -0.10 -10.08 13.31
N ILE A 9 -0.64 -11.11 13.97
CA ILE A 9 -0.49 -12.50 13.53
C ILE A 9 -1.27 -12.74 12.24
N VAL A 10 -2.52 -12.25 12.18
CA VAL A 10 -3.35 -12.35 10.99
C VAL A 10 -2.73 -11.61 9.80
N GLU A 11 -2.22 -10.40 10.02
CA GLU A 11 -1.53 -9.60 9.00
C GLU A 11 -0.31 -10.31 8.43
N ARG A 12 0.52 -10.90 9.29
CA ARG A 12 1.69 -11.70 8.87
C ARG A 12 1.27 -12.89 8.00
N LEU A 13 0.25 -13.63 8.42
CA LEU A 13 -0.25 -14.76 7.63
C LEU A 13 -0.80 -14.30 6.27
N LEU A 14 -1.56 -13.21 6.23
CA LEU A 14 -2.10 -12.64 4.99
C LEU A 14 -0.98 -12.15 4.06
N LEU A 15 0.08 -11.55 4.58
CA LEU A 15 1.25 -11.12 3.79
C LEU A 15 2.03 -12.32 3.24
N ILE A 16 2.22 -13.38 4.01
CA ILE A 16 2.88 -14.62 3.54
C ILE A 16 2.06 -15.24 2.40
N VAL A 17 0.75 -15.36 2.59
CA VAL A 17 -0.14 -15.90 1.55
C VAL A 17 -0.11 -15.03 0.30
N LEU A 18 -0.15 -13.70 0.45
CA LEU A 18 -0.07 -12.76 -0.67
C LEU A 18 1.27 -12.86 -1.42
N ALA A 19 2.39 -13.00 -0.70
CA ALA A 19 3.72 -13.20 -1.29
C ALA A 19 3.78 -14.50 -2.11
N ILE A 20 3.26 -15.60 -1.57
CA ILE A 20 3.18 -16.88 -2.30
C ILE A 20 2.33 -16.73 -3.56
N GLN A 21 1.19 -16.03 -3.49
CA GLN A 21 0.32 -15.81 -4.64
C GLN A 21 1.01 -14.96 -5.72
N LEU A 22 1.69 -13.87 -5.34
CA LEU A 22 2.46 -13.03 -6.26
C LEU A 22 3.57 -13.82 -6.95
N ILE A 23 4.41 -14.54 -6.19
CA ILE A 23 5.50 -15.36 -6.74
C ILE A 23 4.94 -16.39 -7.73
N ARG A 24 3.88 -17.12 -7.34
CA ARG A 24 3.24 -18.11 -8.23
C ARG A 24 2.70 -17.47 -9.50
N HIS A 25 2.09 -16.29 -9.42
CA HIS A 25 1.59 -15.57 -10.59
C HIS A 25 2.75 -15.14 -11.50
N THR A 26 3.80 -14.53 -10.95
CA THR A 26 4.96 -14.07 -11.70
C THR A 26 5.67 -15.22 -12.43
N LEU A 27 5.78 -16.41 -11.80
CA LEU A 27 6.43 -17.57 -12.40
C LEU A 27 5.57 -18.28 -13.47
N LYS A 28 4.24 -18.17 -13.42
CA LYS A 28 3.33 -18.93 -14.30
C LYS A 28 2.67 -18.10 -15.39
N SER A 29 2.60 -16.78 -15.25
CA SER A 29 1.94 -15.90 -16.22
C SER A 29 2.88 -15.57 -17.40
N LYS A 30 2.34 -15.61 -18.62
CA LYS A 30 3.06 -15.13 -19.82
C LYS A 30 3.28 -13.60 -19.79
N ASN A 31 2.38 -12.88 -19.13
CA ASN A 31 2.44 -11.42 -18.96
C ASN A 31 2.21 -11.10 -17.47
N PRO A 32 3.24 -11.20 -16.62
CA PRO A 32 3.07 -11.10 -15.17
C PRO A 32 2.74 -9.70 -14.66
N PHE A 33 2.72 -8.66 -15.53
CA PHE A 33 2.60 -7.26 -15.14
C PHE A 33 1.40 -6.52 -15.75
N ILE A 34 0.42 -7.24 -16.32
CA ILE A 34 -0.78 -6.67 -16.96
C ILE A 34 -1.96 -7.62 -16.73
N PRO A 35 -3.16 -7.18 -16.30
CA PRO A 35 -3.60 -5.82 -15.92
C PRO A 35 -3.39 -5.49 -14.42
N ASP A 36 -3.56 -4.21 -14.05
CA ASP A 36 -3.55 -3.71 -12.65
C ASP A 36 -2.21 -3.81 -11.87
N PHE A 37 -1.12 -3.48 -12.58
CA PHE A 37 0.25 -3.47 -12.07
C PHE A 37 0.45 -2.67 -10.76
N GLU A 38 -0.30 -1.59 -10.55
CA GLU A 38 -0.22 -0.81 -9.31
C GLU A 38 -0.58 -1.62 -8.06
N ILE A 39 -1.45 -2.63 -8.19
CA ILE A 39 -1.82 -3.51 -7.09
C ILE A 39 -0.64 -4.43 -6.76
N GLN A 40 0.09 -4.90 -7.77
CA GLN A 40 1.32 -5.68 -7.56
C GLN A 40 2.40 -4.84 -6.91
N LEU A 41 2.60 -3.60 -7.37
CA LEU A 41 3.57 -2.68 -6.78
C LEU A 41 3.23 -2.43 -5.31
N PHE A 42 1.99 -2.06 -5.00
CA PHE A 42 1.57 -1.81 -3.63
C PHE A 42 1.73 -3.05 -2.74
N ALA A 43 1.27 -4.22 -3.19
CA ALA A 43 1.45 -5.46 -2.44
C ALA A 43 2.92 -5.81 -2.21
N THR A 44 3.78 -5.57 -3.21
CA THR A 44 5.22 -5.75 -3.08
C THR A 44 5.81 -4.78 -2.05
N VAL A 45 5.38 -3.52 -2.03
CA VAL A 45 5.79 -2.55 -1.00
C VAL A 45 5.40 -3.02 0.39
N CYS A 46 4.17 -3.51 0.60
CA CYS A 46 3.74 -4.05 1.89
C CYS A 46 4.61 -5.23 2.35
N ILE A 47 4.93 -6.16 1.44
CA ILE A 47 5.78 -7.32 1.74
C ILE A 47 7.21 -6.87 2.07
N LEU A 48 7.79 -5.98 1.26
CA LEU A 48 9.15 -5.47 1.49
C LEU A 48 9.24 -4.67 2.78
N ASN A 49 8.22 -3.87 3.11
CA ASN A 49 8.17 -3.14 4.37
C ASN A 49 8.13 -4.10 5.56
N HIS A 50 7.35 -5.18 5.45
CA HIS A 50 7.30 -6.20 6.50
C HIS A 50 8.62 -6.94 6.67
N ILE A 51 9.29 -7.33 5.57
CA ILE A 51 10.63 -7.93 5.61
C ILE A 51 11.63 -6.96 6.22
N GLY A 52 11.58 -5.68 5.83
CA GLY A 52 12.42 -4.63 6.38
C GLY A 52 12.26 -4.49 7.89
N PHE A 53 11.02 -4.48 8.38
CA PHE A 53 10.71 -4.46 9.81
C PHE A 53 11.28 -5.67 10.55
N LEU A 54 11.25 -6.88 9.95
CA LEU A 54 11.80 -8.08 10.57
C LEU A 54 13.34 -8.09 10.61
N LEU A 55 13.99 -7.48 9.61
CA LEU A 55 15.46 -7.50 9.48
C LEU A 55 16.15 -6.34 10.20
N PHE A 56 15.54 -5.15 10.22
CA PHE A 56 16.15 -3.91 10.69
C PHE A 56 15.46 -3.31 11.91
N GLU A 57 14.46 -4.02 12.46
CA GLU A 57 13.58 -3.57 13.55
C GLU A 57 12.82 -2.27 13.19
N ALA A 58 11.99 -1.80 14.12
CA ALA A 58 11.20 -0.58 13.95
C ALA A 58 12.11 0.66 14.05
N ASN A 59 12.67 1.09 12.93
CA ASN A 59 13.53 2.26 12.85
C ASN A 59 12.98 3.32 11.89
N ASP A 60 13.59 4.50 11.90
CA ASP A 60 13.14 5.63 11.08
C ASP A 60 13.19 5.32 9.58
N PHE A 61 14.18 4.52 9.17
CA PHE A 61 14.31 4.08 7.77
C PHE A 61 13.13 3.22 7.31
N THR A 62 12.75 2.20 8.07
CA THR A 62 11.61 1.31 7.73
C THR A 62 10.29 2.07 7.76
N PHE A 63 10.12 2.99 8.70
CA PHE A 63 8.98 3.90 8.71
C PHE A 63 8.93 4.77 7.45
N LEU A 64 10.01 5.47 7.12
CA LEU A 64 10.07 6.37 5.98
C LEU A 64 10.01 5.61 4.64
N PHE A 65 10.51 4.38 4.60
CA PHE A 65 10.41 3.50 3.43
C PHE A 65 8.97 3.28 3.00
N TYR A 66 8.07 2.92 3.93
CA TYR A 66 6.66 2.74 3.58
C TYR A 66 6.04 4.07 3.13
N HIS A 67 6.26 5.14 3.90
CA HIS A 67 5.63 6.44 3.65
C HIS A 67 6.08 7.11 2.35
N THR A 68 7.27 6.81 1.85
CA THR A 68 7.76 7.27 0.54
C THR A 68 7.34 6.32 -0.59
N THR A 69 7.50 5.01 -0.39
CA THR A 69 7.37 4.04 -1.47
C THR A 69 5.92 3.71 -1.81
N ALA A 70 5.03 3.58 -0.81
CA ALA A 70 3.63 3.23 -1.04
C ALA A 70 2.85 4.25 -1.90
N PRO A 71 2.89 5.57 -1.62
CA PRO A 71 2.22 6.54 -2.47
C PRO A 71 2.84 6.59 -3.88
N ILE A 72 4.18 6.54 -4.01
CA ILE A 72 4.85 6.54 -5.33
C ILE A 72 4.46 5.32 -6.16
N ALA A 73 4.46 4.13 -5.54
CA ALA A 73 4.06 2.88 -6.18
C ALA A 73 2.66 2.97 -6.78
N LEU A 74 1.70 3.54 -6.03
CA LEU A 74 0.33 3.73 -6.52
C LEU A 74 0.23 4.81 -7.58
N ILE A 75 0.92 5.95 -7.42
CA ILE A 75 0.92 7.03 -8.41
C ILE A 75 1.47 6.53 -9.75
N LEU A 76 2.70 6.00 -9.74
CA LEU A 76 3.36 5.55 -10.96
C LEU A 76 2.69 4.32 -11.55
N GLY A 77 2.14 3.43 -10.71
CA GLY A 77 1.37 2.29 -11.16
C GLY A 77 0.07 2.70 -11.86
N ILE A 78 -0.70 3.65 -11.29
CA ILE A 78 -1.98 4.09 -11.85
C ILE A 78 -1.79 4.97 -13.10
N ILE A 79 -0.82 5.90 -13.06
CA ILE A 79 -0.55 6.83 -14.16
C ILE A 79 0.21 6.16 -15.30
N ARG A 80 0.79 4.97 -15.06
CA ARG A 80 1.55 4.21 -16.05
C ARG A 80 0.84 4.25 -17.40
N TYR A 81 1.39 5.05 -18.31
CA TYR A 81 0.99 5.03 -19.70
C TYR A 81 1.26 3.62 -20.22
N THR A 82 0.42 3.14 -21.13
CA THR A 82 0.58 1.86 -21.83
C THR A 82 2.00 1.66 -22.40
N ASN A 83 2.75 2.73 -22.59
CA ASN A 83 4.11 2.75 -23.13
C ASN A 83 5.24 2.55 -22.11
N LEU A 84 5.02 2.79 -20.80
CA LEU A 84 6.05 2.57 -19.78
C LEU A 84 6.16 1.08 -19.49
N LYS A 85 7.35 0.49 -19.69
CA LYS A 85 7.57 -0.93 -19.39
C LYS A 85 7.64 -1.14 -17.87
N PRO A 86 7.10 -2.25 -17.32
CA PRO A 86 7.11 -2.51 -15.87
C PRO A 86 8.48 -2.37 -15.19
N PRO A 87 9.60 -2.85 -15.78
CA PRO A 87 10.93 -2.64 -15.18
C PRO A 87 11.32 -1.17 -15.02
N ILE A 88 10.93 -0.33 -15.98
CA ILE A 88 11.18 1.12 -15.92
C ILE A 88 10.36 1.73 -14.79
N THR A 89 9.09 1.35 -14.66
CA THR A 89 8.24 1.81 -13.56
C THR A 89 8.80 1.38 -12.20
N ILE A 90 9.28 0.15 -12.06
CA ILE A 90 9.94 -0.33 -10.83
C ILE A 90 11.17 0.51 -10.52
N ALA A 91 12.03 0.73 -11.52
CA ALA A 91 13.24 1.54 -11.35
C ALA A 91 12.89 2.98 -10.91
N LEU A 92 11.86 3.59 -11.49
CA LEU A 92 11.39 4.92 -11.10
C LEU A 92 10.83 4.93 -9.68
N VAL A 93 10.00 3.94 -9.30
CA VAL A 93 9.50 3.82 -7.92
C VAL A 93 10.66 3.73 -6.95
N SER A 94 11.61 2.83 -7.18
CA SER A 94 12.77 2.65 -6.31
C SER A 94 13.63 3.91 -6.22
N ALA A 95 13.96 4.53 -7.36
CA ALA A 95 14.81 5.71 -7.40
C ALA A 95 14.16 6.92 -6.72
N SER A 96 12.88 7.19 -7.01
CA SER A 96 12.16 8.30 -6.39
C SER A 96 11.95 8.09 -4.89
N SER A 97 11.68 6.86 -4.45
CA SER A 97 11.52 6.55 -3.03
C SER A 97 12.84 6.71 -2.28
N PHE A 98 13.93 6.16 -2.82
CA PHE A 98 15.27 6.31 -2.25
C PHE A 98 15.68 7.79 -2.14
N LEU A 99 15.44 8.57 -3.19
CA LEU A 99 15.75 10.01 -3.18
C LEU A 99 14.94 10.75 -2.10
N LEU A 100 13.66 10.45 -1.91
CA LEU A 100 12.85 11.09 -0.86
C LEU A 100 13.24 10.65 0.54
N ILE A 101 13.66 9.39 0.72
CA ILE A 101 14.20 8.93 1.99
C ILE A 101 15.43 9.75 2.37
N LEU A 102 16.29 10.13 1.42
CA LEU A 102 17.47 10.95 1.69
C LEU A 102 17.15 12.43 1.95
N ILE A 103 16.11 12.98 1.31
CA ILE A 103 15.73 14.39 1.46
C ILE A 103 14.91 14.61 2.75
N GLU A 104 14.19 13.59 3.21
CA GLU A 104 13.36 13.62 4.43
C GLU A 104 12.33 14.77 4.47
N ASN A 105 11.91 15.27 3.30
CA ASN A 105 10.96 16.38 3.22
C ASN A 105 9.51 15.88 3.33
N TYR A 106 8.98 15.97 4.54
CA TYR A 106 7.63 15.52 4.88
C TYR A 106 6.51 16.25 4.12
N TYR A 107 6.69 17.51 3.72
CA TYR A 107 5.69 18.22 2.91
C TYR A 107 5.53 17.59 1.53
N ILE A 108 6.65 17.17 0.92
CA ILE A 108 6.63 16.46 -0.37
C ILE A 108 5.94 15.10 -0.19
N ILE A 109 6.26 14.36 0.88
CA ILE A 109 5.64 13.06 1.17
C ILE A 109 4.12 13.21 1.35
N ILE A 110 3.66 14.19 2.12
CA ILE A 110 2.23 14.49 2.29
C ILE A 110 1.58 14.88 0.96
N GLY A 111 2.25 15.68 0.14
CA GLY A 111 1.81 16.02 -1.21
C GLY A 111 1.58 14.76 -2.07
N LEU A 112 2.50 13.79 -2.02
CA LEU A 112 2.36 12.51 -2.71
C LEU A 112 1.18 11.68 -2.17
N TYR A 113 0.93 11.69 -0.86
CA TYR A 113 -0.26 11.06 -0.29
C TYR A 113 -1.55 11.64 -0.87
N TYR A 114 -1.68 12.97 -0.97
CA TYR A 114 -2.86 13.59 -1.59
C TYR A 114 -3.05 13.18 -3.05
N ILE A 115 -1.97 13.11 -3.83
CA ILE A 115 -2.03 12.67 -5.22
C ILE A 115 -2.45 11.20 -5.31
N ALA A 116 -1.85 10.32 -4.50
CA ALA A 116 -2.18 8.89 -4.47
C ALA A 116 -3.64 8.65 -4.04
N LEU A 117 -4.13 9.38 -3.04
CA LEU A 117 -5.53 9.37 -2.60
C LEU A 117 -6.48 9.78 -3.73
N TYR A 118 -6.21 10.92 -4.38
CA TYR A 118 -7.00 11.39 -5.51
C TYR A 118 -7.07 10.33 -6.63
N LEU A 119 -5.94 9.73 -7.00
CA LEU A 119 -5.87 8.74 -8.08
C LEU A 119 -6.60 7.44 -7.74
N THR A 120 -6.44 6.94 -6.50
CA THR A 120 -7.11 5.70 -6.05
C THR A 120 -8.62 5.89 -5.97
N ILE A 121 -9.10 7.00 -5.41
CA ILE A 121 -10.53 7.33 -5.37
C ILE A 121 -11.08 7.49 -6.79
N ARG A 122 -10.40 8.25 -7.65
CA ARG A 122 -10.82 8.43 -9.05
C ARG A 122 -10.87 7.10 -9.80
N LYS A 123 -9.90 6.21 -9.60
CA LYS A 123 -9.89 4.88 -10.23
C LYS A 123 -11.05 4.03 -9.71
N SER A 124 -11.34 4.09 -8.40
CA SER A 124 -12.51 3.43 -7.81
C SER A 124 -13.82 3.88 -8.47
N LEU A 125 -14.05 5.19 -8.56
CA LEU A 125 -15.25 5.75 -9.17
C LEU A 125 -15.40 5.35 -10.65
N ARG A 126 -14.31 5.40 -11.42
CA ARG A 126 -14.31 4.95 -12.82
C ARG A 126 -14.65 3.47 -12.99
N LEU A 127 -14.28 2.63 -12.02
CA LEU A 127 -14.62 1.21 -12.06
C LEU A 127 -16.11 0.96 -11.74
N LEU A 128 -16.77 1.87 -11.01
CA LEU A 128 -18.22 1.80 -10.76
C LEU A 128 -19.06 1.97 -12.02
N GLU A 129 -18.54 2.69 -13.02
CA GLU A 129 -19.20 2.92 -14.31
C GLU A 129 -19.00 1.77 -15.31
N LYS A 130 -18.18 0.77 -14.98
CA LYS A 130 -17.86 -0.36 -15.87
C LYS A 130 -18.76 -1.58 -15.61
N ARG A 131 -18.65 -2.58 -16.50
CA ARG A 131 -19.36 -3.88 -16.40
C ARG A 131 -19.06 -4.59 -15.06
N ASN A 132 -19.97 -5.47 -14.64
CA ASN A 132 -19.92 -6.19 -13.35
C ASN A 132 -18.57 -6.84 -12.99
N SER A 133 -17.78 -7.32 -13.95
CA SER A 133 -16.46 -7.92 -13.68
C SER A 133 -15.42 -6.89 -13.22
N GLU A 134 -15.41 -5.70 -13.80
CA GLU A 134 -14.52 -4.60 -13.44
C GLU A 134 -15.02 -3.85 -12.20
N LEU A 135 -16.34 -3.76 -12.02
CA LEU A 135 -16.99 -3.19 -10.82
C LEU A 135 -16.45 -3.86 -9.54
N GLN A 136 -16.24 -5.17 -9.59
CA GLN A 136 -15.75 -5.96 -8.47
C GLN A 136 -14.34 -5.55 -8.00
N LYS A 137 -13.58 -4.80 -8.80
CA LYS A 137 -12.25 -4.26 -8.43
C LYS A 137 -12.37 -2.98 -7.59
N SER A 138 -13.42 -2.18 -7.77
CA SER A 138 -13.61 -0.88 -7.09
C SER A 138 -13.41 -0.92 -5.57
N PRO A 139 -13.99 -1.88 -4.81
CA PRO A 139 -13.86 -1.84 -3.35
C PRO A 139 -12.42 -2.01 -2.85
N LEU A 140 -11.52 -2.61 -3.64
CA LEU A 140 -10.10 -2.67 -3.26
C LEU A 140 -9.48 -1.27 -3.30
N TYR A 141 -9.77 -0.48 -4.33
CA TYR A 141 -9.23 0.89 -4.41
C TYR A 141 -9.77 1.78 -3.30
N VAL A 142 -11.01 1.59 -2.85
CA VAL A 142 -11.54 2.28 -1.67
C VAL A 142 -10.75 1.89 -0.42
N ALA A 143 -10.49 0.60 -0.21
CA ALA A 143 -9.70 0.13 0.93
C ALA A 143 -8.26 0.68 0.89
N LEU A 144 -7.62 0.69 -0.28
CA LEU A 144 -6.31 1.33 -0.48
C LEU A 144 -6.34 2.83 -0.15
N SER A 145 -7.38 3.56 -0.54
CA SER A 145 -7.52 4.97 -0.18
C SER A 145 -7.65 5.17 1.33
N LEU A 146 -8.42 4.32 2.02
CA LEU A 146 -8.54 4.39 3.48
C LEU A 146 -7.22 4.03 4.18
N ASP A 147 -6.49 3.05 3.66
CA ASP A 147 -5.18 2.64 4.19
C ASP A 147 -4.13 3.75 4.02
N LEU A 148 -4.08 4.38 2.85
CA LEU A 148 -3.26 5.55 2.61
C LEU A 148 -3.63 6.72 3.52
N LEU A 149 -4.93 6.97 3.74
CA LEU A 149 -5.39 8.05 4.61
C LEU A 149 -4.98 7.80 6.05
N ALA A 150 -5.18 6.59 6.58
CA ALA A 150 -4.75 6.21 7.91
C ALA A 150 -3.23 6.38 8.08
N SER A 151 -2.47 5.92 7.09
CA SER A 151 -1.01 6.06 7.06
C SER A 151 -0.56 7.52 7.02
N MET A 152 -1.22 8.37 6.24
CA MET A 152 -0.93 9.81 6.19
C MET A 152 -1.19 10.47 7.55
N ILE A 153 -2.28 10.11 8.22
CA ILE A 153 -2.58 10.63 9.57
C ILE A 153 -1.48 10.22 10.56
N ILE A 154 -1.04 8.96 10.53
CA ILE A 154 0.07 8.47 11.38
C ILE A 154 1.35 9.27 11.11
N LEU A 155 1.69 9.53 9.85
CA LEU A 155 2.85 10.34 9.47
C LEU A 155 2.76 11.76 10.04
N VAL A 156 1.60 12.41 9.90
CA VAL A 156 1.38 13.76 10.42
C VAL A 156 1.48 13.79 11.95
N LEU A 157 0.83 12.84 12.63
CA LEU A 157 0.87 12.75 14.10
C LEU A 157 2.30 12.56 14.61
N ARG A 158 3.09 11.70 13.97
CA ARG A 158 4.50 11.48 14.33
C ARG A 158 5.34 12.75 14.18
N ASN A 159 5.04 13.59 13.19
CA ASN A 159 5.81 14.81 12.90
C ASN A 159 5.35 16.03 13.67
N THR A 160 4.19 15.98 14.31
CA THR A 160 3.76 17.06 15.19
C THR A 160 4.41 16.87 16.56
N GLU A 161 5.08 17.92 17.08
CA GLU A 161 5.80 17.92 18.37
C GLU A 161 4.88 17.83 19.61
N TYR A 162 3.62 17.46 19.44
CA TYR A 162 2.70 17.30 20.57
C TYR A 162 2.99 15.99 21.32
N ASN A 163 2.86 16.05 22.65
CA ASN A 163 3.02 14.88 23.51
C ASN A 163 1.77 14.00 23.41
N TRP A 164 1.67 13.24 22.33
CA TRP A 164 0.51 12.40 22.01
C TRP A 164 0.41 11.15 22.89
N ASP A 165 1.47 10.80 23.63
CA ASP A 165 1.58 9.55 24.41
C ASP A 165 0.48 9.40 25.48
N GLN A 166 -0.11 10.52 25.92
CA GLN A 166 -1.21 10.52 26.89
C GLN A 166 -2.61 10.60 26.24
N SER A 167 -2.68 10.70 24.91
CA SER A 167 -3.93 10.88 24.19
C SER A 167 -4.58 9.54 23.85
N ASN A 168 -5.82 9.35 24.31
CA ASN A 168 -6.66 8.23 23.90
C ASN A 168 -6.87 8.17 22.37
N LEU A 169 -6.66 9.29 21.67
CA LEU A 169 -6.75 9.36 20.21
C LEU A 169 -5.73 8.45 19.53
N LEU A 170 -4.50 8.34 20.03
CA LEU A 170 -3.48 7.45 19.45
C LEU A 170 -3.92 5.99 19.52
N ASN A 171 -4.50 5.57 20.65
CA ASN A 171 -4.98 4.21 20.81
C ASN A 171 -6.12 3.89 19.83
N TYR A 172 -7.07 4.80 19.65
CA TYR A 172 -8.14 4.62 18.66
C TYR A 172 -7.62 4.62 17.23
N MET A 173 -6.69 5.52 16.90
CA MET A 173 -6.06 5.57 15.58
C MET A 173 -5.28 4.30 15.27
N TYR A 174 -4.56 3.76 16.24
CA TYR A 174 -3.82 2.51 16.11
C TYR A 174 -4.77 1.33 15.84
N ILE A 175 -5.87 1.21 16.60
CA ILE A 175 -6.86 0.17 16.38
C ILE A 175 -7.53 0.33 15.00
N ALA A 176 -7.89 1.56 14.62
CA ALA A 176 -8.47 1.85 13.32
C ALA A 176 -7.50 1.49 12.18
N SER A 177 -6.21 1.83 12.29
CA SER A 177 -5.21 1.48 11.29
C SER A 177 -5.02 -0.02 11.16
N LEU A 178 -5.01 -0.78 12.26
CA LEU A 178 -4.95 -2.24 12.22
C LEU A 178 -6.16 -2.84 11.49
N ILE A 179 -7.37 -2.35 11.78
CA ILE A 179 -8.59 -2.82 11.12
C ILE A 179 -8.55 -2.51 9.62
N ILE A 180 -8.18 -1.29 9.26
CA ILE A 180 -8.11 -0.83 7.86
C ILE A 180 -7.06 -1.65 7.10
N PHE A 181 -5.85 -1.76 7.64
CA PHE A 181 -4.75 -2.48 6.99
C PHE A 181 -5.07 -3.96 6.82
N THR A 182 -5.56 -4.63 7.88
CA THR A 182 -5.99 -6.04 7.80
C THR A 182 -7.12 -6.23 6.78
N THR A 183 -8.11 -5.34 6.73
CA THR A 183 -9.20 -5.41 5.75
C THR A 183 -8.68 -5.25 4.33
N THR A 184 -7.73 -4.34 4.11
CA THR A 184 -7.04 -4.15 2.83
C THR A 184 -6.30 -5.42 2.41
N LEU A 185 -5.56 -6.06 3.32
CA LEU A 185 -4.87 -7.34 3.06
C LEU A 185 -5.83 -8.49 2.75
N ILE A 186 -6.97 -8.58 3.45
CA ILE A 186 -8.02 -9.57 3.15
C ILE A 186 -8.55 -9.34 1.73
N LEU A 187 -8.86 -8.09 1.37
CA LEU A 187 -9.37 -7.77 0.04
C LEU A 187 -8.34 -8.05 -1.05
N LEU A 188 -7.05 -7.77 -0.82
CA LEU A 188 -5.96 -8.12 -1.73
C LEU A 188 -5.91 -9.63 -1.98
N ASN A 189 -5.99 -10.44 -0.93
CA ASN A 189 -5.97 -11.90 -1.02
C ASN A 189 -7.23 -12.46 -1.70
N VAL A 190 -8.42 -12.00 -1.29
CA VAL A 190 -9.71 -12.49 -1.82
C VAL A 190 -9.88 -12.12 -3.29
N LYS A 191 -9.47 -10.92 -3.68
CA LYS A 191 -9.63 -10.42 -5.04
C LYS A 191 -8.42 -10.67 -5.94
N PHE A 192 -7.34 -11.27 -5.42
CA PHE A 192 -6.10 -11.51 -6.16
C PHE A 192 -6.34 -12.07 -7.57
N ARG A 193 -7.20 -13.08 -7.68
CA ARG A 193 -7.54 -13.71 -8.96
C ARG A 193 -8.17 -12.75 -9.97
N ARG A 194 -9.02 -11.83 -9.53
CA ARG A 194 -9.69 -10.85 -10.41
C ARG A 194 -8.74 -9.79 -10.96
N PHE A 195 -7.60 -9.59 -10.30
CA PHE A 195 -6.56 -8.68 -10.75
C PHE A 195 -5.50 -9.40 -11.60
N PHE A 196 -5.29 -10.71 -11.39
CA PHE A 196 -4.10 -11.41 -11.92
C PHE A 196 -4.36 -12.71 -12.70
N THR A 197 -5.56 -13.27 -12.71
CA THR A 197 -5.81 -14.59 -13.33
C THR A 197 -7.03 -14.65 -14.24
N ASP A 198 -7.60 -13.50 -14.61
CA ASP A 198 -8.70 -13.39 -15.57
C ASP A 198 -8.22 -12.84 -16.93
#